data_AF-A0A4Y9ZP35-F1
#
_entry.id   AF-A0A4Y9ZP35-F1
#
_cell.length_a   1.000
_cell.length_b   1.000
_cell.length_c   1.000
_cell.angle_alpha   90.00
_cell.angle_beta   90.00
_cell.angle_gamma   90.00
#
_symmetry.space_group_name_H-M   'P 1'
#
loop_
_entity.id
_entity.type
_entity.pdbx_description
1 polymer ?
#
loop_
_entity_poly.entity_id
_entity_poly.type
_entity_poly.pdbx_seq_one_letter_code
_entity_poly.pdbx_strand_id
1 'polypeptide(L)'
;MCVTDIPSWPFLLLLMVAIFPVASLPAGTSWVDVSGGFGHVLLGIAQVNLKLKFTLQDQQHVLDQAKQFLKKEYLQGVENNNPHLVPLDFLKESPVKGQDIYYMRFIIHDWPDDIALVILKNVAKAMKSSSRLLIHDFCLTIPSDNSSSSNVNAHAHDAPPPLLPNYGAGGARPFLMDVNIMIAANSKERSAEDVADLADRAGLEFVRFWDCVETGITIEYICVYYDKLSWVNESGYHKS
;
A
#
# COMPACT_ATOMS: atom_id res chain seq x y z
N MET A 1 23.74 11.00 -14.03
CA MET A 1 23.99 9.58 -13.70
C MET A 1 23.23 8.75 -14.71
N CYS A 2 23.91 7.86 -15.43
CA CYS A 2 23.32 7.01 -16.46
C CYS A 2 22.31 6.04 -15.85
N VAL A 3 21.21 5.81 -16.55
CA VAL A 3 20.09 4.91 -16.21
C VAL A 3 20.43 3.44 -16.57
N THR A 4 21.72 3.07 -16.65
CA THR A 4 22.13 1.78 -17.25
C THR A 4 22.45 0.68 -16.26
N ASP A 5 22.46 0.95 -14.96
CA ASP A 5 22.83 -0.03 -13.94
C ASP A 5 21.64 -0.38 -13.02
N ILE A 6 20.50 -0.77 -13.61
CA ILE A 6 19.42 -1.38 -12.85
C ILE A 6 19.79 -2.87 -12.66
N PRO A 7 20.02 -3.35 -11.42
CA PRO A 7 20.36 -4.75 -11.19
C PRO A 7 19.25 -5.67 -11.70
N SER A 8 19.61 -6.89 -12.10
CA SER A 8 18.79 -7.88 -12.81
C SER A 8 17.66 -8.50 -11.98
N TRP A 9 16.86 -7.68 -11.30
CA TRP A 9 15.67 -8.08 -10.58
C TRP A 9 14.51 -8.25 -11.55
N PRO A 10 13.59 -9.20 -11.32
CA PRO A 10 12.43 -9.36 -12.18
C PRO A 10 11.67 -8.04 -12.28
N PHE A 11 11.36 -7.62 -13.51
CA PHE A 11 10.71 -6.37 -13.92
C PHE A 11 9.52 -5.95 -13.04
N LEU A 12 8.84 -6.94 -12.42
CA LEU A 12 7.71 -6.79 -11.50
C LEU A 12 8.03 -5.99 -10.23
N LEU A 13 9.29 -5.89 -9.79
CA LEU A 13 9.67 -5.19 -8.55
C LEU A 13 9.83 -3.67 -8.71
N LEU A 14 9.88 -3.15 -9.94
CA LEU A 14 10.09 -1.72 -10.23
C LEU A 14 8.80 -0.92 -10.46
N LEU A 15 7.62 -1.54 -10.41
CA LEU A 15 6.44 -0.82 -10.88
C LEU A 15 5.99 0.31 -9.94
N MET A 16 6.15 0.14 -8.63
CA MET A 16 5.85 1.21 -7.66
C MET A 16 6.66 2.48 -7.95
N VAL A 17 7.93 2.35 -8.35
CA VAL A 17 8.78 3.52 -8.66
C VAL A 17 8.49 4.11 -10.04
N ALA A 18 7.78 3.38 -10.92
CA ALA A 18 7.34 3.88 -12.22
C ALA A 18 6.06 4.72 -12.11
N ILE A 19 5.16 4.37 -11.18
CA ILE A 19 3.85 5.04 -11.03
C ILE A 19 3.87 6.10 -9.93
N PHE A 20 4.50 5.84 -8.79
CA PHE A 20 4.53 6.74 -7.66
C PHE A 20 5.84 7.56 -7.71
N PRO A 21 5.80 8.89 -7.52
CA PRO A 21 6.94 9.76 -7.82
C PRO A 21 8.00 9.77 -6.71
N VAL A 22 8.51 8.58 -6.34
CA VAL A 22 9.49 8.34 -5.26
C VAL A 22 10.73 9.22 -5.40
N ALA A 23 11.25 9.39 -6.61
CA ALA A 23 12.44 10.20 -6.89
C ALA A 23 12.26 11.68 -6.54
N SER A 24 11.02 12.18 -6.57
CA SER A 24 10.70 13.58 -6.28
C SER A 24 10.45 13.87 -4.80
N LEU A 25 10.35 12.82 -3.97
CA LEU A 25 10.06 13.00 -2.54
C LEU A 25 11.19 13.76 -1.84
N PRO A 26 10.85 14.71 -0.94
CA PRO A 26 11.83 15.47 -0.19
C PRO A 26 12.78 14.58 0.64
N ALA A 27 14.03 15.04 0.80
CA ALA A 27 14.99 14.36 1.66
C ALA A 27 14.47 14.25 3.09
N GLY A 28 14.68 13.09 3.71
CA GLY A 28 14.20 12.81 5.06
C GLY A 28 12.73 12.38 5.16
N THR A 29 11.98 12.36 4.06
CA THR A 29 10.63 11.77 4.02
C THR A 29 10.71 10.31 4.49
N SER A 30 9.81 9.95 5.39
CA SER A 30 9.76 8.65 6.06
C SER A 30 8.78 7.71 5.38
N TRP A 31 9.22 6.49 5.12
CA TRP A 31 8.48 5.45 4.41
C TRP A 31 8.50 4.17 5.24
N VAL A 32 7.33 3.68 5.63
CA VAL A 32 7.18 2.38 6.29
C VAL A 32 6.55 1.37 5.36
N ASP A 33 7.25 0.25 5.15
CA ASP A 33 6.74 -0.94 4.46
C ASP A 33 6.10 -1.86 5.50
N VAL A 34 4.77 -1.84 5.54
CA VAL A 34 3.95 -2.57 6.52
C VAL A 34 3.79 -4.00 6.02
N SER A 35 4.23 -5.00 6.79
CA SER A 35 4.28 -6.41 6.35
C SER A 35 5.06 -6.61 5.04
N GLY A 36 6.21 -5.94 4.91
CA GLY A 36 7.00 -5.90 3.67
C GLY A 36 7.78 -7.20 3.37
N GLY A 37 7.62 -8.25 4.18
CA GLY A 37 8.33 -9.51 4.04
C GLY A 37 9.84 -9.33 4.18
N PHE A 38 10.58 -9.77 3.16
CA PHE A 38 12.04 -9.62 3.14
C PHE A 38 12.52 -8.23 2.67
N GLY A 39 11.59 -7.33 2.30
CA GLY A 39 11.94 -5.97 1.86
C GLY A 39 12.39 -5.88 0.40
N HIS A 40 11.99 -6.83 -0.45
CA HIS A 40 12.33 -6.81 -1.88
C HIS A 40 11.86 -5.53 -2.59
N VAL A 41 10.62 -5.11 -2.33
CA VAL A 41 10.06 -3.90 -2.94
C VAL A 41 10.66 -2.65 -2.29
N LEU A 42 10.80 -2.65 -0.97
CA LEU A 42 11.46 -1.57 -0.24
C LEU A 42 12.87 -1.28 -0.75
N LEU A 43 13.64 -2.32 -1.10
CA LEU A 43 14.97 -2.18 -1.67
C LEU A 43 14.93 -1.47 -3.03
N GLY A 44 14.00 -1.84 -3.91
CA GLY A 44 13.81 -1.16 -5.19
C GLY A 44 13.47 0.32 -5.03
N ILE A 45 12.62 0.65 -4.05
CA ILE A 45 12.26 2.04 -3.70
C ILE A 45 13.48 2.79 -3.14
N ALA A 46 14.24 2.16 -2.24
CA ALA A 46 15.42 2.76 -1.63
C ALA A 46 16.49 3.13 -2.65
N GLN A 47 16.71 2.29 -3.67
CA GLN A 47 17.66 2.55 -4.74
C GLN A 47 17.29 3.78 -5.60
N VAL A 48 16.00 4.12 -5.69
CA VAL A 48 15.54 5.30 -6.44
C VAL A 48 15.75 6.60 -5.65
N ASN A 49 15.60 6.56 -4.33
CA ASN A 49 15.80 7.74 -3.49
C ASN A 49 16.45 7.39 -2.15
N LEU A 50 17.79 7.36 -2.15
CA LEU A 50 18.63 7.06 -0.98
C LEU A 50 18.50 8.08 0.17
N LYS A 51 17.84 9.23 -0.06
CA LYS A 51 17.67 10.30 0.94
C LYS A 51 16.44 10.08 1.84
N LEU A 52 15.65 9.05 1.56
CA LEU A 52 14.48 8.68 2.34
C LEU A 52 14.86 7.88 3.59
N LYS A 53 13.98 7.89 4.58
CA LYS A 53 14.11 7.11 5.81
C LYS A 53 13.13 5.94 5.75
N PHE A 54 13.65 4.73 5.67
CA PHE A 54 12.87 3.51 5.52
C PHE A 54 12.73 2.78 6.84
N THR A 55 11.53 2.25 7.07
CA THR A 55 11.23 1.26 8.09
C THR A 55 10.65 0.03 7.40
N LEU A 56 11.17 -1.16 7.70
CA LEU A 56 10.58 -2.42 7.29
C LEU A 56 9.92 -3.05 8.50
N GLN A 57 8.62 -3.32 8.41
CA GLN A 57 7.86 -3.97 9.46
C GLN A 57 7.32 -5.32 9.00
N ASP A 58 7.51 -6.33 9.83
CA ASP A 58 6.94 -7.67 9.65
C ASP A 58 7.04 -8.44 10.98
N GLN A 59 6.59 -9.69 11.03
CA GLN A 59 6.81 -10.54 12.18
C GLN A 59 8.31 -10.78 12.41
N GLN A 60 8.72 -10.93 13.69
CA GLN A 60 10.14 -11.07 14.05
C GLN A 60 10.86 -12.16 13.26
N HIS A 61 10.22 -13.33 13.09
CA HIS A 61 10.81 -14.46 12.38
C HIS A 61 11.00 -14.21 10.86
N VAL A 62 10.23 -13.29 10.28
CA VAL A 62 10.37 -12.82 8.90
C VAL A 62 11.50 -11.79 8.84
N LEU A 63 11.55 -10.85 9.78
CA LEU A 63 12.62 -9.85 9.87
C LEU A 63 14.01 -10.46 10.07
N ASP A 64 14.11 -11.58 10.78
CA ASP A 64 15.37 -12.32 10.94
C ASP A 64 15.92 -12.80 9.58
N GLN A 65 15.03 -13.22 8.69
CA GLN A 65 15.37 -13.62 7.31
C GLN A 65 15.62 -12.39 6.43
N ALA A 66 14.77 -11.36 6.54
CA ALA A 66 14.94 -10.09 5.85
C ALA A 66 16.31 -9.47 6.12
N LYS A 67 16.79 -9.55 7.37
CA LYS A 67 18.12 -9.05 7.75
C LYS A 67 19.26 -9.76 7.02
N GLN A 68 19.14 -11.07 6.80
CA GLN A 68 20.16 -11.82 6.05
C GLN A 68 20.15 -11.42 4.56
N PHE A 69 18.95 -11.32 4.00
CA PHE A 69 18.73 -10.85 2.63
C PHE A 69 19.30 -9.43 2.42
N LEU A 70 18.93 -8.47 3.26
CA LEU A 70 19.37 -7.07 3.16
C LEU A 70 20.88 -6.91 3.36
N LYS A 71 21.51 -7.72 4.22
CA LYS A 71 22.98 -7.71 4.35
C LYS A 71 23.69 -8.10 3.06
N LYS A 72 23.09 -9.01 2.28
CA LYS A 72 23.65 -9.47 1.01
C LYS A 72 23.40 -8.47 -0.12
N GLU A 73 22.20 -7.93 -0.21
CA GLU A 73 21.75 -7.14 -1.36
C GLU A 73 21.86 -5.62 -1.15
N TYR A 74 21.96 -5.16 0.11
CA TYR A 74 21.93 -3.73 0.47
C TYR A 74 22.75 -3.41 1.72
N LEU A 75 24.01 -3.83 1.71
CA LEU A 75 24.93 -3.69 2.85
C LEU A 75 25.03 -2.24 3.37
N GLN A 76 25.16 -1.26 2.46
CA GLN A 76 25.25 0.16 2.83
C GLN A 76 24.02 0.64 3.60
N GLY A 77 22.82 0.18 3.23
CA GLY A 77 21.60 0.52 3.96
C GLY A 77 21.60 -0.06 5.37
N VAL A 78 22.00 -1.33 5.51
CA VAL A 78 22.09 -2.01 6.81
C VAL A 78 23.10 -1.31 7.73
N GLU A 79 24.27 -0.93 7.22
CA GLU A 79 25.29 -0.20 7.99
C GLU A 79 24.79 1.16 8.48
N ASN A 80 23.94 1.82 7.69
CA ASN A 80 23.31 3.09 8.04
C ASN A 80 22.01 2.94 8.84
N ASN A 81 21.62 1.72 9.22
CA ASN A 81 20.34 1.40 9.85
C ASN A 81 19.12 1.95 9.07
N ASN A 82 19.16 1.81 7.74
CA ASN A 82 18.14 2.26 6.80
C ASN A 82 17.97 1.24 5.66
N PRO A 83 17.03 0.27 5.78
CA PRO A 83 15.83 0.36 6.60
C PRO A 83 16.04 -0.02 8.07
N HIS A 84 15.27 0.63 8.95
CA HIS A 84 15.10 0.22 10.33
C HIS A 84 14.14 -0.98 10.40
N LEU A 85 14.59 -2.10 10.95
CA LEU A 85 13.77 -3.32 11.06
C LEU A 85 12.98 -3.29 12.37
N VAL A 86 11.65 -3.23 12.29
CA VAL A 86 10.78 -3.10 13.47
C VAL A 86 9.69 -4.18 13.44
N PRO A 87 9.64 -5.10 14.42
CA PRO A 87 8.60 -6.11 14.48
C PRO A 87 7.19 -5.51 14.47
N LEU A 88 6.25 -6.21 13.84
CA LEU A 88 4.85 -5.82 13.78
C LEU A 88 3.95 -7.04 13.73
N ASP A 89 2.96 -7.08 14.62
CA ASP A 89 1.73 -7.85 14.45
C ASP A 89 0.57 -6.87 14.17
N PHE A 90 0.29 -6.62 12.89
CA PHE A 90 -0.68 -5.60 12.45
C PHE A 90 -2.12 -5.89 12.91
N LEU A 91 -2.42 -7.12 13.37
CA LEU A 91 -3.72 -7.47 13.92
C LEU A 91 -3.86 -6.95 15.36
N LYS A 92 -2.74 -6.85 16.08
CA LYS A 92 -2.71 -6.47 17.49
C LYS A 92 -2.29 -5.04 17.73
N GLU A 93 -1.42 -4.49 16.88
CA GLU A 93 -0.81 -3.19 17.10
C GLU A 93 -0.77 -2.33 15.84
N SER A 94 -0.57 -1.03 16.06
CA SER A 94 -0.37 -0.05 14.99
C SER A 94 1.08 -0.11 14.49
N PRO A 95 1.32 0.12 13.17
CA PRO A 95 2.67 0.33 12.66
C PRO A 95 3.35 1.56 13.30
N VAL A 96 4.63 1.75 13.00
CA VAL A 96 5.39 2.91 13.50
C VAL A 96 4.62 4.20 13.19
N LYS A 97 4.45 5.04 14.20
CA LYS A 97 3.60 6.24 14.13
C LYS A 97 4.26 7.39 13.35
N GLY A 98 3.42 8.26 12.82
CA GLY A 98 3.81 9.55 12.25
C GLY A 98 4.68 9.50 11.00
N GLN A 99 4.68 8.37 10.28
CA GLN A 99 5.42 8.23 9.02
C GLN A 99 4.74 9.03 7.91
N ASP A 100 5.49 9.50 6.92
CA ASP A 100 4.93 10.26 5.80
C ASP A 100 4.21 9.34 4.82
N ILE A 101 4.75 8.14 4.58
CA ILE A 101 4.18 7.13 3.69
C ILE A 101 4.08 5.80 4.43
N TYR A 102 2.87 5.23 4.45
CA TYR A 102 2.59 3.86 4.82
C TYR A 102 2.33 3.08 3.53
N TYR A 103 3.08 2.02 3.31
CA TYR A 103 2.95 1.17 2.14
C TYR A 103 2.52 -0.22 2.55
N MET A 104 1.46 -0.71 1.91
CA MET A 104 0.89 -2.04 2.11
C MET A 104 0.77 -2.71 0.75
N ARG A 105 1.38 -3.88 0.58
CA ARG A 105 1.31 -4.61 -0.69
C ARG A 105 0.98 -6.07 -0.44
N PHE A 106 -0.07 -6.56 -1.10
CA PHE A 106 -0.55 -7.94 -0.97
C PHE A 106 -0.80 -8.29 0.49
N ILE A 107 -1.63 -7.46 1.13
CA ILE A 107 -2.00 -7.65 2.54
C ILE A 107 -3.50 -7.68 2.67
N ILE A 108 -4.20 -6.64 2.23
CA ILE A 108 -5.64 -6.55 2.50
C ILE A 108 -6.41 -7.65 1.78
N HIS A 109 -5.94 -8.13 0.63
CA HIS A 109 -6.51 -9.30 -0.06
C HIS A 109 -6.40 -10.63 0.71
N ASP A 110 -5.41 -10.81 1.58
CA ASP A 110 -5.23 -12.06 2.35
C ASP A 110 -6.28 -12.22 3.45
N TRP A 111 -6.98 -11.15 3.81
CA TRP A 111 -7.86 -11.12 4.97
C TRP A 111 -9.32 -10.81 4.60
N PRO A 112 -10.30 -11.49 5.22
CA PRO A 112 -11.71 -11.14 5.08
C PRO A 112 -12.00 -9.72 5.61
N ASP A 113 -13.12 -9.14 5.18
CA ASP A 113 -13.42 -7.71 5.35
C ASP A 113 -13.37 -7.22 6.81
N ASP A 114 -13.79 -8.04 7.76
CA ASP A 114 -13.76 -7.72 9.19
C ASP A 114 -12.33 -7.58 9.72
N ILE A 115 -11.44 -8.48 9.32
CA ILE A 115 -10.03 -8.46 9.71
C ILE A 115 -9.26 -7.37 8.95
N ALA A 116 -9.50 -7.25 7.64
CA ALA A 116 -8.94 -6.19 6.80
C ALA A 116 -9.28 -4.79 7.36
N LEU A 117 -10.50 -4.59 7.85
CA LEU A 117 -10.91 -3.36 8.54
C LEU A 117 -10.11 -3.09 9.84
N VAL A 118 -9.81 -4.13 10.63
CA VAL A 118 -8.98 -3.99 11.84
C VAL A 118 -7.57 -3.52 11.47
N ILE A 119 -6.98 -4.11 10.42
CA ILE A 119 -5.65 -3.75 9.92
C ILE A 119 -5.63 -2.28 9.49
N LEU A 120 -6.57 -1.88 8.63
CA LEU A 120 -6.66 -0.50 8.14
C LEU A 120 -6.88 0.51 9.27
N LYS A 121 -7.70 0.17 10.27
CA LYS A 121 -7.86 1.01 11.47
C LYS A 121 -6.57 1.16 12.27
N ASN A 122 -5.77 0.10 12.39
CA ASN A 122 -4.50 0.17 13.09
C ASN A 122 -3.48 1.05 12.34
N VAL A 123 -3.48 1.00 11.01
CA VAL A 123 -2.69 1.91 10.17
C VAL A 123 -3.17 3.36 10.30
N ALA A 124 -4.48 3.60 10.18
CA ALA A 124 -5.07 4.94 10.31
C ALA A 124 -4.74 5.61 11.65
N LYS A 125 -4.70 4.84 12.76
CA LYS A 125 -4.28 5.32 14.08
C LYS A 125 -2.80 5.73 14.15
N ALA A 126 -1.95 5.18 13.29
CA ALA A 126 -0.52 5.49 13.25
C ALA A 126 -0.22 6.75 12.42
N MET A 127 -1.05 7.02 11.42
CA MET A 127 -0.92 8.14 10.50
C MET A 127 -1.05 9.50 11.20
N LYS A 128 -0.42 10.53 10.62
CA LYS A 128 -0.70 11.95 10.88
C LYS A 128 -1.54 12.50 9.73
N SER A 129 -2.10 13.71 9.86
CA SER A 129 -2.92 14.34 8.81
C SER A 129 -2.20 14.48 7.46
N SER A 130 -0.87 14.64 7.47
CA SER A 130 -0.06 14.71 6.26
C SER A 130 0.40 13.35 5.73
N SER A 131 0.13 12.24 6.42
CA SER A 131 0.51 10.90 5.98
C SER A 131 -0.26 10.51 4.72
N ARG A 132 0.34 9.60 3.95
CA ARG A 132 -0.30 8.86 2.87
C ARG A 132 -0.27 7.37 3.16
N LEU A 133 -1.37 6.68 2.89
CA LEU A 133 -1.41 5.23 2.83
C LEU A 133 -1.51 4.82 1.36
N LEU A 134 -0.61 3.96 0.93
CA LEU A 134 -0.56 3.35 -0.40
C LEU A 134 -0.93 1.86 -0.24
N ILE A 135 -2.11 1.49 -0.71
CA ILE A 135 -2.56 0.09 -0.80
C ILE A 135 -2.28 -0.43 -2.19
N HIS A 136 -1.42 -1.43 -2.31
CA HIS A 136 -1.02 -2.06 -3.57
C HIS A 136 -1.44 -3.53 -3.62
N ASP A 137 -2.65 -3.77 -4.13
CA ASP A 137 -3.23 -5.10 -4.30
C ASP A 137 -3.71 -5.32 -5.74
N PHE A 138 -4.13 -6.54 -6.06
CA PHE A 138 -4.93 -6.71 -7.27
C PHE A 138 -6.31 -6.10 -7.04
N CYS A 139 -6.91 -5.62 -8.14
CA CYS A 139 -8.31 -5.23 -8.11
C CYS A 139 -9.07 -5.84 -9.26
N LEU A 140 -10.28 -6.30 -8.94
CA LEU A 140 -11.20 -6.85 -9.91
C LEU A 140 -11.86 -5.71 -10.67
N THR A 141 -11.67 -5.68 -11.98
CA THR A 141 -12.41 -4.77 -12.86
C THR A 141 -13.84 -5.29 -12.98
N ILE A 142 -14.77 -4.62 -12.30
CA ILE A 142 -16.21 -4.88 -12.47
C ILE A 142 -16.69 -3.97 -13.61
N PRO A 143 -17.34 -4.52 -14.66
CA PRO A 143 -18.00 -3.68 -15.66
C PRO A 143 -18.99 -2.75 -14.96
N SER A 144 -18.81 -1.43 -15.10
CA SER A 144 -19.76 -0.47 -14.57
C SER A 144 -21.05 -0.54 -15.37
N ASP A 145 -22.18 -0.73 -14.69
CA ASP A 145 -23.43 -0.18 -15.21
C ASP A 145 -23.31 1.34 -15.04
N ASN A 146 -23.54 2.12 -16.10
CA ASN A 146 -23.46 3.60 -16.13
C ASN A 146 -24.42 4.32 -15.14
N SER A 147 -24.95 3.62 -14.13
CA SER A 147 -25.90 4.07 -13.13
C SER A 147 -25.30 4.23 -11.72
N SER A 148 -24.08 3.75 -11.46
CA SER A 148 -23.43 3.89 -10.15
C SER A 148 -22.62 5.18 -10.05
N SER A 149 -23.13 6.12 -9.25
CA SER A 149 -22.41 7.32 -8.81
C SER A 149 -21.39 6.94 -7.72
N SER A 150 -20.26 6.32 -8.10
CA SER A 150 -19.16 6.12 -7.16
C SER A 150 -18.39 7.43 -6.98
N ASN A 151 -18.07 7.79 -5.72
CA ASN A 151 -17.22 8.94 -5.40
C ASN A 151 -15.72 8.67 -5.69
N VAL A 152 -15.41 7.49 -6.22
CA VAL A 152 -14.06 7.01 -6.47
C VAL A 152 -13.89 6.94 -7.97
N ASN A 153 -13.10 7.85 -8.55
CA ASN A 153 -12.67 7.73 -9.94
C ASN A 153 -11.51 6.72 -10.02
N ALA A 154 -11.82 5.45 -9.71
CA ALA A 154 -10.89 4.32 -9.74
C ALA A 154 -11.08 3.44 -10.97
N HIS A 155 -11.50 4.03 -12.08
CA HIS A 155 -11.55 3.32 -13.34
C HIS A 155 -10.12 3.15 -13.86
N ALA A 156 -9.69 1.88 -13.96
CA ALA A 156 -8.63 1.53 -14.90
C ALA A 156 -9.02 2.05 -16.29
N HIS A 157 -8.04 2.36 -17.13
CA HIS A 157 -8.33 2.88 -18.46
C HIS A 157 -9.29 1.95 -19.24
N ASP A 158 -10.12 2.50 -20.14
CA ASP A 158 -10.92 1.63 -21.00
C ASP A 158 -10.00 0.77 -21.86
N ALA A 159 -10.29 -0.53 -21.93
CA ALA A 159 -9.53 -1.44 -22.77
C ALA A 159 -9.60 -0.96 -24.24
N PRO A 160 -8.45 -0.65 -24.90
CA PRO A 160 -8.47 -0.13 -26.25
C PRO A 160 -8.93 -1.23 -27.24
N PRO A 161 -9.69 -0.88 -28.29
CA PRO A 161 -10.02 -1.84 -29.35
C PRO A 161 -8.74 -2.44 -29.96
N PRO A 162 -8.69 -3.76 -30.26
CA PRO A 162 -9.77 -4.74 -30.26
C PRO A 162 -9.90 -5.57 -28.96
N LEU A 163 -9.35 -5.10 -27.83
CA LEU A 163 -9.39 -5.86 -26.58
C LEU A 163 -10.81 -5.97 -26.03
N LEU A 164 -11.08 -7.06 -25.31
CA LEU A 164 -12.31 -7.20 -24.53
C LEU A 164 -12.34 -6.14 -23.42
N PRO A 165 -13.53 -5.69 -22.96
CA PRO A 165 -13.65 -4.70 -21.89
C PRO A 165 -12.93 -5.07 -20.59
N ASN A 166 -12.75 -6.37 -20.32
CA ASN A 166 -11.98 -6.88 -19.18
C ASN A 166 -10.51 -7.15 -19.52
N TYR A 167 -9.97 -6.54 -20.58
CA TYR A 167 -8.61 -6.76 -21.11
C TYR A 167 -8.31 -8.19 -21.60
N GLY A 168 -9.29 -9.10 -21.62
CA GLY A 168 -9.09 -10.49 -22.03
C GLY A 168 -7.97 -11.17 -21.24
N ALA A 169 -6.98 -11.72 -21.94
CA ALA A 169 -5.81 -12.35 -21.30
C ALA A 169 -5.02 -11.39 -20.38
N GLY A 170 -4.97 -10.09 -20.72
CA GLY A 170 -4.27 -9.09 -19.92
C GLY A 170 -4.96 -8.78 -18.58
N GLY A 171 -6.28 -9.01 -18.49
CA GLY A 171 -7.05 -8.86 -17.26
C GLY A 171 -7.31 -10.16 -16.51
N ALA A 172 -6.75 -11.30 -16.95
CA ALA A 172 -7.02 -12.59 -16.33
C ALA A 172 -6.34 -12.74 -14.95
N ARG A 173 -5.23 -12.04 -14.72
CA ARG A 173 -4.39 -12.25 -13.54
C ARG A 173 -5.10 -11.91 -12.20
N PRO A 174 -5.81 -10.77 -12.05
CA PRO A 174 -6.59 -10.50 -10.85
C PRO A 174 -7.60 -11.61 -10.51
N PHE A 175 -8.32 -12.14 -11.51
CA PHE A 175 -9.29 -13.23 -11.29
C PHE A 175 -8.63 -14.55 -10.89
N LEU A 176 -7.47 -14.88 -11.48
CA LEU A 176 -6.71 -16.06 -11.07
C LEU A 176 -6.17 -15.91 -9.65
N MET A 177 -5.78 -14.70 -9.26
CA MET A 177 -5.35 -14.44 -7.88
C MET A 177 -6.52 -14.56 -6.90
N ASP A 178 -7.70 -14.07 -7.25
CA ASP A 178 -8.92 -14.23 -6.43
C ASP A 178 -9.20 -15.69 -6.09
N VAL A 179 -9.11 -16.58 -7.08
CA VAL A 179 -9.25 -18.03 -6.84
C VAL A 179 -8.14 -18.56 -5.93
N ASN A 180 -6.89 -18.13 -6.11
CA ASN A 180 -5.79 -18.57 -5.26
C ASN A 180 -5.99 -18.15 -3.80
N ILE A 181 -6.39 -16.90 -3.57
CA ILE A 181 -6.58 -16.34 -2.24
C ILE A 181 -7.85 -16.90 -1.58
N MET A 182 -8.90 -17.18 -2.35
CA MET A 182 -10.07 -17.92 -1.87
C MET A 182 -9.67 -19.30 -1.33
N ILE A 183 -8.82 -20.03 -2.06
CA ILE A 183 -8.38 -21.38 -1.65
C ILE A 183 -7.40 -21.33 -0.47
N ALA A 184 -6.42 -20.41 -0.50
CA ALA A 184 -5.32 -20.39 0.46
C ALA A 184 -5.67 -19.70 1.78
N ALA A 185 -6.49 -18.66 1.74
CA ALA A 185 -6.75 -17.77 2.87
C ALA A 185 -8.23 -17.61 3.20
N ASN A 186 -9.15 -18.24 2.44
CA ASN A 186 -10.59 -18.03 2.56
C ASN A 186 -10.96 -16.53 2.51
N SER A 187 -10.31 -15.81 1.59
CA SER A 187 -10.45 -14.38 1.38
C SER A 187 -10.74 -14.09 -0.11
N LYS A 188 -10.66 -12.83 -0.54
CA LYS A 188 -11.01 -12.37 -1.89
C LYS A 188 -10.11 -11.23 -2.36
N GLU A 189 -9.93 -11.15 -3.67
CA GLU A 189 -9.59 -9.90 -4.33
C GLU A 189 -10.84 -8.99 -4.33
N ARG A 190 -10.63 -7.69 -4.35
CA ARG A 190 -11.68 -6.69 -4.21
C ARG A 190 -11.76 -5.80 -5.44
N SER A 191 -12.91 -5.19 -5.70
CA SER A 191 -12.97 -4.05 -6.61
C SER A 191 -12.37 -2.80 -5.95
N ALA A 192 -12.04 -1.77 -6.73
CA ALA A 192 -11.54 -0.53 -6.14
C ALA A 192 -12.60 0.15 -5.26
N GLU A 193 -13.88 -0.01 -5.59
CA GLU A 193 -15.02 0.44 -4.79
C GLU A 193 -15.10 -0.30 -3.45
N ASP A 194 -14.91 -1.62 -3.43
CA ASP A 194 -14.88 -2.41 -2.19
C ASP A 194 -13.70 -1.99 -1.29
N VAL A 195 -12.52 -1.75 -1.87
CA VAL A 195 -11.36 -1.26 -1.10
C VAL A 195 -11.63 0.14 -0.55
N ALA A 196 -12.28 1.00 -1.33
CA ALA A 196 -12.65 2.34 -0.88
C ALA A 196 -13.72 2.35 0.23
N ASP A 197 -14.75 1.51 0.17
CA ASP A 197 -15.73 1.34 1.27
C ASP A 197 -15.01 0.90 2.55
N LEU A 198 -14.12 -0.08 2.44
CA LEU A 198 -13.38 -0.59 3.57
C LEU A 198 -12.46 0.47 4.19
N ALA A 199 -11.79 1.26 3.35
CA ALA A 199 -10.94 2.37 3.76
C ALA A 199 -11.75 3.49 4.43
N ASP A 200 -12.91 3.88 3.88
CA ASP A 200 -13.79 4.90 4.47
C ASP A 200 -14.28 4.49 5.86
N ARG A 201 -14.67 3.22 6.04
CA ARG A 201 -15.03 2.64 7.34
C ARG A 201 -13.86 2.59 8.34
N ALA A 202 -12.62 2.67 7.85
CA ALA A 202 -11.40 2.82 8.64
C ALA A 202 -11.00 4.29 8.86
N GLY A 203 -11.82 5.25 8.39
CA GLY A 203 -11.57 6.70 8.45
C GLY A 203 -10.42 7.16 7.57
N LEU A 204 -10.28 6.51 6.43
CA LEU A 204 -9.36 6.88 5.37
C LEU A 204 -10.15 7.47 4.20
N GLU A 205 -9.70 8.57 3.65
CA GLU A 205 -10.31 9.21 2.49
C GLU A 205 -9.45 8.96 1.25
N PHE A 206 -10.12 8.57 0.15
CA PHE A 206 -9.49 8.34 -1.14
C PHE A 206 -8.87 9.63 -1.69
N VAL A 207 -7.64 9.54 -2.19
CA VAL A 207 -6.93 10.65 -2.83
C VAL A 207 -6.74 10.38 -4.31
N ARG A 208 -6.19 9.21 -4.65
CA ARG A 208 -5.77 8.91 -6.01
C ARG A 208 -5.71 7.42 -6.27
N PHE A 209 -6.10 7.05 -7.48
CA PHE A 209 -5.88 5.73 -8.03
C PHE A 209 -4.68 5.76 -8.98
N TRP A 210 -3.78 4.79 -8.85
CA TRP A 210 -2.63 4.57 -9.70
C TRP A 210 -2.78 3.20 -10.37
N ASP A 211 -2.96 3.20 -11.69
CA ASP A 211 -3.15 1.98 -12.47
C ASP A 211 -1.80 1.25 -12.66
N CYS A 212 -1.68 0.04 -12.09
CA CYS A 212 -0.51 -0.83 -12.26
C CYS A 212 -0.73 -1.93 -13.33
N VAL A 213 -1.78 -1.78 -14.15
CA VAL A 213 -2.17 -2.70 -15.23
C VAL A 213 -2.27 -4.14 -14.70
N GLU A 214 -1.61 -5.11 -15.33
CA GLU A 214 -1.75 -6.52 -15.00
C GLU A 214 -1.19 -6.89 -13.62
N THR A 215 -0.41 -6.01 -13.00
CA THR A 215 0.30 -6.30 -11.75
C THR A 215 -0.45 -5.86 -10.49
N GLY A 216 -1.59 -5.19 -10.68
CA GLY A 216 -2.49 -4.73 -9.63
C GLY A 216 -2.88 -3.27 -9.80
N ILE A 217 -3.13 -2.61 -8.69
CA ILE A 217 -3.37 -1.18 -8.61
C ILE A 217 -2.66 -0.64 -7.38
N THR A 218 -2.44 0.68 -7.30
CA THR A 218 -2.10 1.34 -6.05
C THR A 218 -3.13 2.41 -5.75
N ILE A 219 -3.76 2.37 -4.58
CA ILE A 219 -4.68 3.42 -4.13
C ILE A 219 -4.06 4.21 -3.00
N GLU A 220 -4.06 5.53 -3.17
CA GLU A 220 -3.56 6.51 -2.20
C GLU A 220 -4.71 7.04 -1.35
N TYR A 221 -4.50 7.05 -0.03
CA TYR A 221 -5.45 7.54 0.97
C TYR A 221 -4.80 8.50 1.96
N ILE A 222 -5.62 9.35 2.59
CA ILE A 222 -5.27 10.17 3.77
C ILE A 222 -6.13 9.76 4.96
N CYS A 223 -5.66 10.03 6.18
CA CYS A 223 -6.46 9.77 7.39
C CYS A 223 -7.27 11.02 7.76
N VAL A 224 -8.60 10.88 7.89
CA VAL A 224 -9.52 12.00 8.21
C VAL A 224 -9.94 12.05 9.68
N TYR A 225 -9.50 11.09 10.51
CA TYR A 225 -9.85 11.07 11.93
C TYR A 225 -9.26 12.24 12.73
N TYR A 226 -8.17 12.86 12.27
CA TYR A 226 -7.54 13.97 12.99
C TYR A 226 -8.39 15.23 13.06
N ASP A 227 -9.22 15.49 12.04
CA ASP A 227 -10.06 16.69 12.02
C ASP A 227 -11.36 16.54 12.80
N LYS A 228 -11.81 15.30 13.10
CA LYS A 228 -13.01 15.07 13.92
C LYS A 228 -12.73 15.07 15.43
N LEU A 229 -11.51 14.71 15.85
CA LEU A 229 -11.13 14.71 17.27
C LEU A 229 -10.72 16.09 17.81
N SER A 230 -10.22 16.99 16.96
CA SER A 230 -9.95 18.39 17.34
C SER A 230 -11.24 19.14 17.69
N TRP A 231 -12.33 18.93 16.94
CA TRP A 231 -13.64 19.50 17.24
C TRP A 231 -14.30 19.00 18.53
N VAL A 232 -14.07 17.73 18.89
CA VAL A 232 -14.64 17.14 20.12
C VAL A 232 -13.86 17.60 21.36
N ASN A 233 -12.57 17.91 21.23
CA ASN A 233 -11.76 18.42 22.33
C ASN A 233 -11.88 19.95 22.54
N GLU A 234 -12.30 20.71 21.53
CA GLU A 234 -12.54 22.17 21.64
C GLU A 234 -13.98 22.52 22.06
N SER A 235 -14.94 21.60 22.00
CA SER A 235 -16.34 21.84 22.39
C SER A 235 -16.64 21.57 23.87
N GLY A 236 -15.63 21.30 24.69
CA GLY A 236 -15.74 21.24 26.14
C GLY A 236 -15.65 22.63 26.78
N TYR A 237 -16.78 23.09 27.35
CA TYR A 237 -17.02 24.28 28.20
C TYR A 237 -17.72 25.49 27.53
N HIS A 238 -19.04 25.56 27.68
CA HIS A 238 -19.71 26.55 28.54
C HIS A 238 -21.22 26.30 28.55
N LYS A 239 -21.74 25.75 29.65
CA LYS A 239 -23.04 26.15 30.18
C LYS A 239 -22.94 26.29 31.70
N SER A 240 -23.09 27.54 32.12
CA SER A 240 -23.50 28.00 33.46
C SER A 240 -24.75 27.28 33.94
#